data_AF-Q9XV44-F1
#
_entry.id   AF-Q9XV44-F1
#
_cell.length_a   1.000
_cell.length_b   1.000
_cell.length_c   1.000
_cell.angle_alpha   90.00
_cell.angle_beta   90.00
_cell.angle_gamma   90.00
#
_symmetry.space_group_name_H-M   'P 1'
#
loop_
_entity.id
_entity.type
_entity.pdbx_description
1 polymer ?
#
loop_
_entity_poly.entity_id
_entity_poly.type
_entity_poly.pdbx_seq_one_letter_code
_entity_poly.pdbx_strand_id
1 'polypeptide(L)'
;MYTVAREQPLAAVLSPQFSELYCATCFLEIDSSQETEILTCDDCLAVSYCTLKCQRKDWKSCHQFECEILRCQGSSTPMTLTMKLCIRVLLASRSTQTPSFNGAVLEDLETNYKEFRSSPEHNQFLSDVLTIISSSGQNIFPTSLETNKTIGIICSVLCNSFSIINEKRVEPIGSGLYVGVAKHNHSCASTSHVVFEGNQVFLRTNQEEYSKELTISYVSRMLPTSERRKTIRGVHFLTCQCEMCKNEELDLIGLSSKCRTKNCTGFVKGSGNCSVCEKLAFLPFEQSIHSTLNLLDIIENLHKTNQFTTVQELAYLQKLRADYQDILAECNVAILQLDEQIAYCSSSLENVNDLDLDLIAGRGSEHFITRLGIGAPEVTRRLYIGCKCISRISPSKRSVKLVKLIKLAIESSIISHGTHHSITNYLRNL
;
A
#
# COMPACT_ATOMS: atom_id res chain seq x y z
N MET A 1 -20.69 -4.52 -3.92
CA MET A 1 -20.20 -4.80 -2.56
C MET A 1 -20.81 -3.83 -1.55
N TYR A 2 -20.97 -4.29 -0.32
CA TYR A 2 -21.46 -3.57 0.85
C TYR A 2 -20.31 -3.25 1.81
N THR A 3 -20.46 -2.18 2.60
CA THR A 3 -19.55 -1.88 3.71
C THR A 3 -20.10 -2.55 4.95
N VAL A 4 -19.47 -3.65 5.38
CA VAL A 4 -19.95 -4.46 6.50
C VAL A 4 -19.31 -4.07 7.82
N ALA A 5 -18.18 -3.35 7.79
CA ALA A 5 -17.55 -2.79 8.98
C ALA A 5 -16.79 -1.49 8.66
N ARG A 6 -16.69 -0.63 9.68
CA ARG A 6 -15.83 0.56 9.69
C ARG A 6 -15.09 0.59 11.01
N GLU A 7 -13.79 0.86 10.97
CA GLU A 7 -12.96 0.84 12.18
C GLU A 7 -11.95 1.99 12.16
N GLN A 8 -11.79 2.64 13.30
CA GLN A 8 -10.69 3.58 13.55
C GLN A 8 -9.48 2.79 14.05
N PRO A 9 -8.25 3.20 13.72
CA PRO A 9 -7.07 2.48 14.17
C PRO A 9 -6.95 2.60 15.69
N LEU A 10 -6.50 1.52 16.34
CA LEU A 10 -6.05 1.60 17.73
C LEU A 10 -4.89 2.61 17.84
N ALA A 11 -3.99 2.55 16.86
CA ALA A 11 -2.98 3.56 16.62
C ALA A 11 -2.57 3.56 15.14
N ALA A 12 -2.17 4.72 14.64
CA ALA A 12 -1.61 4.88 13.31
C ALA A 12 -0.48 5.91 13.30
N VAL A 13 0.44 5.76 12.35
CA VAL A 13 1.57 6.65 12.12
C VAL A 13 1.65 6.99 10.63
N LEU A 14 1.69 8.28 10.33
CA LEU A 14 1.91 8.81 8.98
C LEU A 14 3.39 8.67 8.62
N SER A 15 3.70 8.28 7.39
CA SER A 15 5.07 8.21 6.90
C SER A 15 5.69 9.62 6.82
N PRO A 16 6.95 9.81 7.25
CA PRO A 16 7.56 11.14 7.34
C PRO A 16 7.58 11.93 6.03
N GLN A 17 7.73 11.26 4.88
CA GLN A 17 7.72 11.93 3.56
C GLN A 17 6.38 12.56 3.19
N PHE A 18 5.34 12.33 3.99
CA PHE A 18 3.99 12.83 3.78
C PHE A 18 3.54 13.84 4.84
N SER A 19 4.41 14.22 5.78
CA SER A 19 4.09 15.11 6.90
C SER A 19 3.51 16.45 6.45
N GLU A 20 4.01 17.01 5.35
CA GLU A 20 3.57 18.32 4.83
C GLU A 20 2.25 18.24 4.04
N LEU A 21 1.85 17.04 3.61
CA LEU A 21 0.72 16.85 2.70
C LEU A 21 -0.52 16.25 3.40
N TYR A 22 -0.34 15.56 4.51
CA TYR A 22 -1.40 14.87 5.22
C TYR A 22 -1.38 15.15 6.71
N CYS A 23 -2.57 15.26 7.30
CA CYS A 23 -2.70 15.42 8.74
C CYS A 23 -2.24 14.15 9.48
N ALA A 24 -1.31 14.30 10.43
CA ALA A 24 -0.79 13.20 11.24
C ALA A 24 -1.86 12.49 12.10
N THR A 25 -3.04 13.10 12.30
CA THR A 25 -4.13 12.53 13.12
C THR A 25 -5.19 11.80 12.30
N CYS A 26 -5.66 12.38 11.20
CA CYS A 26 -6.77 11.83 10.40
C CYS A 26 -6.36 11.32 9.03
N PHE A 27 -5.12 11.59 8.59
CA PHE A 27 -4.53 11.16 7.33
C PHE A 27 -5.30 11.66 6.10
N LEU A 28 -6.17 12.65 6.28
CA LEU A 28 -6.73 13.42 5.18
C LEU A 28 -5.68 14.42 4.69
N GLU A 29 -5.72 14.68 3.39
CA GLU A 29 -4.89 15.68 2.72
C GLU A 29 -5.15 17.06 3.35
N ILE A 30 -4.09 17.80 3.63
CA ILE A 30 -4.20 19.16 4.15
C ILE A 30 -4.52 20.07 2.97
N ASP A 31 -5.65 20.76 3.04
CA ASP A 31 -6.08 21.68 2.00
C ASP A 31 -5.23 22.94 2.04
N SER A 32 -4.22 23.02 1.17
CA SER A 32 -3.36 24.20 1.02
C SER A 32 -4.05 25.37 0.33
N SER A 33 -5.26 25.18 -0.20
CA SER A 33 -6.04 26.25 -0.85
C SER A 33 -6.89 27.05 0.13
N GLN A 34 -7.13 26.52 1.33
CA GLN A 34 -7.76 27.31 2.39
C GLN A 34 -6.72 28.25 2.99
N GLU A 35 -7.10 29.49 3.31
CA GLU A 35 -6.25 30.46 4.01
C GLU A 35 -5.84 30.02 5.44
N THR A 36 -6.22 28.81 5.87
CA THR A 36 -5.77 28.22 7.13
C THR A 36 -4.35 27.70 7.00
N GLU A 37 -3.44 28.31 7.75
CA GLU A 37 -2.05 27.88 7.90
C GLU A 37 -1.93 26.40 8.29
N ILE A 38 -0.97 25.70 7.68
CA ILE A 38 -0.62 24.32 8.04
C ILE A 38 -0.08 24.33 9.48
N LEU A 39 -0.73 23.59 10.38
CA LEU A 39 -0.33 23.55 11.78
C LEU A 39 0.76 22.50 11.97
N THR A 40 2.02 22.89 11.82
CA THR A 40 3.18 22.03 12.11
C THR A 40 3.56 22.14 13.58
N CYS A 41 4.04 21.06 14.20
CA CYS A 41 4.57 21.14 15.57
C CYS A 41 5.86 21.99 15.58
N ASP A 42 5.85 23.12 16.30
CA ASP A 42 6.96 24.07 16.37
C ASP A 42 8.24 23.48 17.01
N ASP A 43 8.10 22.45 17.84
CA ASP A 43 9.23 21.85 18.57
C ASP A 43 9.99 20.83 17.72
N CYS A 44 9.30 19.83 17.16
CA CYS A 44 9.96 18.75 16.43
C CYS A 44 9.91 18.92 14.90
N LEU A 45 9.04 19.79 14.38
CA LEU A 45 8.81 20.05 12.95
C LEU A 45 8.43 18.81 12.10
N ALA A 46 8.23 17.65 12.72
CA ALA A 46 8.09 16.37 12.05
C ALA A 46 6.64 15.94 11.77
N VAL A 47 5.66 16.69 12.27
CA VAL A 47 4.22 16.38 12.14
C VAL A 47 3.41 17.63 11.88
N SER A 48 2.43 17.52 10.97
CA SER A 48 1.50 18.61 10.64
C SER A 48 0.04 18.18 10.76
N TYR A 49 -0.84 19.15 10.99
CA TYR A 49 -2.25 18.93 11.27
C TYR A 49 -3.14 19.84 10.43
N CYS A 50 -4.29 19.32 10.01
CA CYS A 50 -5.29 20.11 9.27
C CYS A 50 -6.10 21.07 10.17
N THR A 51 -6.16 20.82 11.48
CA THR A 51 -6.92 21.64 12.44
C THR A 51 -6.32 21.58 13.84
N LEU A 52 -6.57 22.60 14.66
CA LEU A 52 -6.24 22.62 16.09
C LEU A 52 -6.88 21.44 16.85
N LYS A 53 -8.05 20.96 16.40
CA LYS A 53 -8.71 19.78 16.97
C LYS A 53 -7.87 18.52 16.77
N CYS A 54 -7.32 18.32 15.58
CA CYS A 54 -6.42 17.19 15.30
C CYS A 54 -5.12 17.29 16.09
N GLN A 55 -4.48 18.46 16.10
CA GLN A 55 -3.26 18.70 16.87
C GLN A 55 -3.44 18.38 18.36
N ARG A 56 -4.51 18.93 18.99
CA ARG A 56 -4.81 18.67 20.41
C ARG A 56 -5.13 17.20 20.69
N LYS A 57 -5.83 16.53 19.76
CA LYS A 57 -6.12 15.10 19.88
C LYS A 57 -4.83 14.28 19.88
N ASP A 58 -3.95 14.50 18.90
CA ASP A 58 -2.68 13.74 18.81
C ASP A 58 -1.73 14.05 19.97
N TRP A 59 -1.63 15.32 20.38
CA TRP A 59 -0.86 15.72 21.56
C TRP A 59 -1.27 14.95 22.80
N LYS A 60 -2.58 14.92 23.09
CA LYS A 60 -3.12 14.24 24.28
C LYS A 60 -2.91 12.73 24.22
N SER A 61 -3.03 12.10 23.07
CA SER A 61 -2.95 10.63 22.95
C SER A 61 -1.52 10.10 22.86
N CYS A 62 -0.66 10.74 22.06
CA CYS A 62 0.61 10.14 21.63
C CYS A 62 1.75 11.15 21.54
N HIS A 63 1.53 12.27 20.84
CA HIS A 63 2.63 13.12 20.37
C HIS A 63 3.41 13.79 21.51
N GLN A 64 2.79 14.12 22.64
CA GLN A 64 3.52 14.65 23.80
C GLN A 64 4.65 13.73 24.30
N PHE A 65 4.53 12.42 24.08
CA PHE A 65 5.55 11.42 24.45
C PHE A 65 6.60 11.22 23.35
N GLU A 66 6.22 11.48 22.09
CA GLU A 66 7.07 11.29 20.91
C GLU A 66 7.87 12.54 20.55
N CYS A 67 7.40 13.74 20.92
CA CYS A 67 7.94 15.01 20.44
C CYS A 67 9.44 15.15 20.73
N GLU A 68 9.84 14.84 21.97
CA GLU A 68 11.25 14.85 22.39
C GLU A 68 12.11 13.90 21.55
N ILE A 69 11.63 12.66 21.37
CA ILE A 69 12.33 11.63 20.58
C ILE A 69 12.51 12.09 19.13
N LEU A 70 11.47 12.68 18.54
CA LEU A 70 11.48 13.18 17.17
C LEU A 70 12.44 14.37 17.01
N ARG A 71 12.51 15.26 18.01
CA ARG A 71 13.42 16.40 18.00
C ARG A 71 14.89 15.98 18.06
N CYS A 72 15.21 14.88 18.75
CA CYS A 72 16.58 14.42 19.00
C CYS A 72 17.13 13.39 18.00
N GLN A 73 16.46 13.10 16.88
CA GLN A 73 16.87 12.01 15.98
C GLN A 73 18.28 12.16 15.36
N GLY A 74 18.90 13.34 15.41
CA GLY A 74 20.28 13.54 14.95
C GLY A 74 21.37 12.87 15.82
N SER A 75 21.05 12.35 17.01
CA SER A 75 22.06 11.87 17.99
C SER A 75 22.04 10.36 18.28
N SER A 76 21.09 9.60 17.72
CA SER A 76 20.83 8.20 18.12
C SER A 76 20.23 7.34 16.99
N THR A 77 19.88 6.08 17.27
CA THR A 77 19.15 5.20 16.35
C THR A 77 17.88 5.89 15.86
N PRO A 78 17.70 6.13 14.54
CA PRO A 78 16.51 6.80 14.03
C PRO A 78 15.27 5.94 14.31
N MET A 79 14.24 6.55 14.88
CA MET A 79 12.98 5.87 15.15
C MET A 79 12.23 5.61 13.83
N THR A 80 12.18 4.35 13.42
CA THR A 80 11.46 3.93 12.20
C THR A 80 9.94 4.09 12.35
N LEU A 81 9.22 4.07 11.21
CA LEU A 81 7.75 4.09 11.17
C LEU A 81 7.14 3.01 12.07
N THR A 82 7.66 1.77 11.98
CA THR A 82 7.18 0.63 12.76
C THR A 82 7.47 0.78 14.24
N MET A 83 8.64 1.31 14.62
CA MET A 83 8.97 1.60 16.02
C MET A 83 8.01 2.65 16.61
N LYS A 84 7.73 3.72 15.86
CA LYS A 84 6.75 4.74 16.24
C LYS A 84 5.35 4.12 16.42
N LEU A 85 4.95 3.20 15.55
CA LEU A 85 3.67 2.51 15.67
C LEU A 85 3.60 1.63 16.94
N CYS A 86 4.67 0.90 17.26
CA CYS A 86 4.79 0.14 18.51
C CYS A 86 4.57 1.03 19.74
N ILE A 87 5.22 2.20 19.77
CA ILE A 87 5.08 3.16 20.87
C ILE A 87 3.64 3.66 20.99
N ARG A 88 2.99 4.03 19.89
CA ARG A 88 1.58 4.47 19.92
C ARG A 88 0.63 3.39 20.41
N VAL A 89 0.82 2.13 20.01
CA VAL A 89 -0.01 1.01 20.49
C VAL A 89 0.22 0.75 21.98
N LEU A 90 1.47 0.80 22.44
CA LEU A 90 1.79 0.70 23.87
C LEU A 90 1.07 1.80 24.68
N LEU A 91 1.10 3.05 24.20
CA LEU A 91 0.40 4.16 24.84
C LEU A 91 -1.13 3.96 24.85
N ALA A 92 -1.72 3.52 23.73
CA ALA A 92 -3.15 3.23 23.64
C ALA A 92 -3.57 2.11 24.60
N SER A 93 -2.73 1.08 24.79
CA SER A 93 -2.98 -0.07 25.66
C SER A 93 -3.06 0.24 27.16
N ARG A 94 -2.69 1.47 27.57
CA ARG A 94 -2.78 1.94 28.96
C ARG A 94 -4.22 2.28 29.38
N SER A 95 -5.07 2.57 28.41
CA SER A 95 -6.48 2.88 28.63
C SER A 95 -7.35 1.64 28.49
N THR A 96 -8.52 1.64 29.13
CA THR A 96 -9.51 0.57 28.92
C THR A 96 -9.89 0.50 27.45
N GLN A 97 -9.62 -0.65 26.83
CA GLN A 97 -9.94 -0.85 25.42
C GLN A 97 -11.43 -1.15 25.26
N THR A 98 -12.08 -0.41 24.37
CA THR A 98 -13.39 -0.79 23.85
C THR A 98 -13.19 -1.91 22.82
N PRO A 99 -13.91 -3.04 22.92
CA PRO A 99 -13.86 -4.07 21.90
C PRO A 99 -14.18 -3.51 20.51
N SER A 100 -13.53 -4.06 19.48
CA SER A 100 -13.81 -3.75 18.08
C SER A 100 -15.20 -4.24 17.66
N PHE A 101 -15.64 -3.88 16.46
CA PHE A 101 -16.98 -4.18 15.93
C PHE A 101 -17.35 -5.68 15.93
N ASN A 102 -16.36 -6.58 15.99
CA ASN A 102 -16.53 -8.03 16.05
C ASN A 102 -16.25 -8.64 17.45
N GLY A 103 -16.10 -7.79 18.46
CA GLY A 103 -15.83 -8.13 19.85
C GLY A 103 -14.35 -8.35 20.19
N ALA A 104 -13.44 -8.20 19.22
CA ALA A 104 -12.02 -8.43 19.43
C ALA A 104 -11.35 -7.33 20.26
N VAL A 105 -10.33 -7.71 21.04
CA VAL A 105 -9.42 -6.80 21.74
C VAL A 105 -7.97 -7.06 21.31
N LEU A 106 -7.04 -6.17 21.69
CA LEU A 106 -5.63 -6.29 21.31
C LEU A 106 -5.02 -7.64 21.70
N GLU A 107 -5.39 -8.16 22.88
CA GLU A 107 -4.91 -9.45 23.40
C GLU A 107 -5.37 -10.66 22.57
N ASP A 108 -6.38 -10.50 21.70
CA ASP A 108 -6.84 -11.56 20.80
C ASP A 108 -6.00 -11.68 19.52
N LEU A 109 -5.11 -10.74 19.25
CA LEU A 109 -4.32 -10.71 18.01
C LEU A 109 -3.18 -11.72 18.05
N GLU A 110 -2.81 -12.23 16.86
CA GLU A 110 -1.68 -13.14 16.73
C GLU A 110 -0.39 -12.39 17.05
N THR A 111 0.52 -13.06 17.77
CA THR A 111 1.82 -12.46 18.11
C THR A 111 2.96 -13.17 17.40
N ASN A 112 2.80 -14.44 17.01
CA ASN A 112 3.89 -15.32 16.59
C ASN A 112 5.10 -15.18 17.53
N TYR A 113 4.81 -15.03 18.83
CA TYR A 113 5.79 -14.63 19.84
C TYR A 113 7.00 -15.56 19.84
N LYS A 114 6.77 -16.87 19.70
CA LYS A 114 7.84 -17.88 19.75
C LYS A 114 8.79 -17.76 18.57
N GLU A 115 8.23 -17.56 17.38
CA GLU A 115 8.96 -17.43 16.13
C GLU A 115 9.75 -16.12 16.11
N PHE A 116 9.14 -15.00 16.50
CA PHE A 116 9.83 -13.71 16.59
C PHE A 116 10.93 -13.72 17.66
N ARG A 117 10.70 -14.33 18.83
CA ARG A 117 11.74 -14.43 19.87
C ARG A 117 12.90 -15.34 19.50
N SER A 118 12.71 -16.21 18.52
CA SER A 118 13.76 -17.08 17.99
C SER A 118 14.60 -16.43 16.89
N SER A 119 14.18 -15.27 16.35
CA SER A 119 14.93 -14.52 15.34
C SER A 119 15.85 -13.47 16.00
N PRO A 120 17.17 -13.48 15.70
CA PRO A 120 18.10 -12.45 16.14
C PRO A 120 17.69 -11.04 15.70
N GLU A 121 17.18 -10.88 14.48
CA GLU A 121 16.79 -9.59 13.90
C GLU A 121 15.60 -8.99 14.66
N HIS A 122 14.59 -9.81 14.97
CA HIS A 122 13.42 -9.38 15.74
C HIS A 122 13.80 -9.03 17.20
N ASN A 123 14.75 -9.77 17.78
CA ASN A 123 15.26 -9.47 19.12
C ASN A 123 16.05 -8.15 19.15
N GLN A 124 16.83 -7.86 18.10
CA GLN A 124 17.50 -6.57 17.97
C GLN A 124 16.48 -5.44 17.82
N PHE A 125 15.47 -5.60 16.95
CA PHE A 125 14.39 -4.63 16.80
C PHE A 125 13.68 -4.32 18.13
N LEU A 126 13.37 -5.37 18.91
CA LEU A 126 12.80 -5.21 20.25
C LEU A 126 13.73 -4.38 21.16
N SER A 127 15.02 -4.70 21.19
CA SER A 127 16.01 -3.97 21.98
C SER A 127 16.07 -2.49 21.59
N ASP A 128 16.02 -2.19 20.29
CA ASP A 128 16.05 -0.83 19.76
C ASP A 128 14.80 -0.04 20.19
N VAL A 129 13.60 -0.64 20.08
CA VAL A 129 12.35 -0.03 20.57
C VAL A 129 12.43 0.28 22.06
N LEU A 130 12.90 -0.66 22.88
CA LEU A 130 13.03 -0.46 24.33
C LEU A 130 14.05 0.64 24.67
N THR A 131 15.13 0.74 23.89
CA THR A 131 16.16 1.77 24.06
C THR A 131 15.61 3.15 23.74
N ILE A 132 14.88 3.31 22.63
CA ILE A 132 14.21 4.56 22.24
C ILE A 132 13.21 5.00 23.31
N ILE A 133 12.44 4.06 23.85
CA ILE A 133 11.49 4.35 24.93
C ILE A 133 12.24 4.84 26.18
N SER A 134 13.33 4.16 26.56
CA SER A 134 14.11 4.48 27.75
C SER A 134 14.81 5.84 27.64
N SER A 135 15.31 6.21 26.45
CA SER A 135 15.99 7.49 26.21
C SER A 135 15.05 8.69 26.26
N SER A 136 13.74 8.49 26.05
CA SER A 136 12.74 9.56 26.12
C SER A 136 12.56 10.16 27.52
N GLY A 137 13.00 9.46 28.57
CA GLY A 137 12.73 9.81 29.97
C GLY A 137 11.24 9.73 30.37
N GLN A 138 10.37 9.32 29.45
CA GLN A 138 8.94 9.17 29.69
C GLN A 138 8.66 7.77 30.28
N ASN A 139 7.79 7.71 31.29
CA ASN A 139 7.22 6.44 31.76
C ASN A 139 6.16 5.95 30.75
N ILE A 140 6.61 5.48 29.58
CA ILE A 140 5.76 4.83 28.58
C ILE A 140 5.24 3.50 29.13
N PHE A 141 6.13 2.76 29.83
CA PHE A 141 5.74 1.62 30.64
C PHE A 141 5.16 2.11 31.97
N PRO A 142 3.90 1.78 32.34
CA PRO A 142 3.56 1.74 33.75
C PRO A 142 4.56 0.83 34.45
N THR A 143 4.91 1.14 35.69
CA THR A 143 5.78 0.31 36.54
C THR A 143 5.28 -1.14 36.63
N SER A 144 4.00 -1.38 36.29
CA SER A 144 3.30 -2.66 36.23
C SER A 144 3.20 -3.32 34.84
N LEU A 145 3.70 -2.72 33.74
CA LEU A 145 3.68 -3.39 32.44
C LEU A 145 4.80 -4.45 32.46
N GLU A 146 4.41 -5.70 32.68
CA GLU A 146 5.32 -6.83 32.62
C GLU A 146 6.05 -6.83 31.27
N THR A 147 7.36 -7.03 31.27
CA THR A 147 8.19 -7.11 30.06
C THR A 147 7.56 -8.00 28.99
N ASN A 148 6.90 -9.09 29.40
CA ASN A 148 6.19 -9.99 28.49
C ASN A 148 4.99 -9.34 27.78
N LYS A 149 4.19 -8.51 28.46
CA LYS A 149 3.06 -7.79 27.85
C LYS A 149 3.55 -6.76 26.83
N THR A 150 4.62 -6.02 27.14
CA THR A 150 5.27 -5.11 26.18
C THR A 150 5.71 -5.84 24.92
N ILE A 151 6.40 -6.97 25.09
CA ILE A 151 6.89 -7.77 23.96
C ILE A 151 5.70 -8.30 23.15
N GLY A 152 4.65 -8.81 23.81
CA GLY A 152 3.43 -9.29 23.13
C GLY A 152 2.77 -8.21 22.28
N ILE A 153 2.71 -6.96 22.76
CA ILE A 153 2.19 -5.83 22.00
C ILE A 153 3.07 -5.50 20.79
N ILE A 154 4.40 -5.46 20.96
CA ILE A 154 5.33 -5.23 19.85
C ILE A 154 5.18 -6.32 18.78
N CYS A 155 5.15 -7.59 19.20
CA CYS A 155 4.90 -8.72 18.32
C CYS A 155 3.54 -8.61 17.60
N SER A 156 2.49 -8.15 18.29
CA SER A 156 1.17 -7.90 17.67
C SER A 156 1.25 -6.85 16.57
N VAL A 157 2.02 -5.76 16.76
CA VAL A 157 2.21 -4.73 15.73
C VAL A 157 2.95 -5.31 14.52
N LEU A 158 4.02 -6.08 14.74
CA LEU A 158 4.80 -6.68 13.68
C LEU A 158 3.99 -7.69 12.85
N CYS A 159 3.07 -8.42 13.48
CA CYS A 159 2.25 -9.41 12.79
C CYS A 159 0.97 -8.82 12.15
N ASN A 160 0.38 -7.77 12.71
CA ASN A 160 -1.02 -7.39 12.38
C ASN A 160 -1.17 -5.95 11.88
N SER A 161 -0.09 -5.20 11.69
CA SER A 161 -0.19 -3.84 11.17
C SER A 161 -0.56 -3.83 9.67
N PHE A 162 -1.28 -2.78 9.28
CA PHE A 162 -1.73 -2.52 7.93
C PHE A 162 -1.00 -1.31 7.36
N SER A 163 -0.58 -1.40 6.10
CA SER A 163 -0.26 -0.22 5.31
C SER A 163 -1.55 0.55 5.00
N ILE A 164 -1.59 1.83 5.36
CA ILE A 164 -2.71 2.72 5.08
C ILE A 164 -2.54 3.28 3.67
N ILE A 165 -3.45 2.91 2.78
CA ILE A 165 -3.40 3.25 1.36
C ILE A 165 -4.29 4.47 1.12
N ASN A 166 -3.78 5.43 0.38
CA ASN A 166 -4.59 6.45 -0.26
C ASN A 166 -4.43 6.24 -1.77
N GLU A 167 -5.51 5.90 -2.48
CA GLU A 167 -5.45 5.50 -3.89
C GLU A 167 -5.09 6.66 -4.82
N LYS A 168 -5.00 7.89 -4.28
CA LYS A 168 -4.33 9.00 -4.97
C LYS A 168 -2.82 8.76 -5.15
N ARG A 169 -2.23 7.79 -4.43
CA ARG A 169 -0.81 7.47 -4.41
C ARG A 169 -0.55 6.01 -4.75
N VAL A 170 0.69 5.78 -5.17
CA VAL A 170 1.26 4.45 -5.47
C VAL A 170 1.81 3.75 -4.23
N GLU A 171 2.35 4.52 -3.28
CA GLU A 171 2.88 4.01 -2.01
C GLU A 171 1.92 4.30 -0.83
N PRO A 172 1.93 3.46 0.22
CA PRO A 172 1.16 3.72 1.42
C PRO A 172 1.57 5.02 2.12
N ILE A 173 0.59 5.75 2.64
CA ILE A 173 0.84 7.02 3.34
C ILE A 173 1.22 6.84 4.81
N GLY A 174 1.11 5.63 5.34
CA GLY A 174 1.47 5.31 6.72
C GLY A 174 1.13 3.88 7.08
N SER A 175 1.17 3.59 8.37
CA SER A 175 0.83 2.28 8.94
C SER A 175 -0.08 2.42 10.14
N GLY A 176 -0.97 1.45 10.35
CA GLY A 176 -1.87 1.43 11.50
C GLY A 176 -2.25 0.02 11.95
N LEU A 177 -2.65 -0.10 13.21
CA LEU A 177 -3.18 -1.33 13.78
C LEU A 177 -4.70 -1.22 13.96
N TYR A 178 -5.43 -2.14 13.33
CA TYR A 178 -6.89 -2.19 13.32
C TYR A 178 -7.35 -3.52 13.90
N VAL A 179 -7.69 -3.53 15.19
CA VAL A 179 -7.87 -4.78 15.96
C VAL A 179 -8.96 -5.67 15.36
N GLY A 180 -10.11 -5.11 15.00
CA GLY A 180 -11.23 -5.85 14.44
C GLY A 180 -10.89 -6.42 13.07
N VAL A 181 -10.37 -5.60 12.15
CA VAL A 181 -10.00 -6.03 10.80
C VAL A 181 -8.82 -7.03 10.83
N ALA A 182 -7.86 -6.87 11.74
CA ALA A 182 -6.72 -7.76 11.91
C ALA A 182 -7.10 -9.21 12.24
N LYS A 183 -8.26 -9.45 12.87
CA LYS A 183 -8.72 -10.81 13.20
C LYS A 183 -9.13 -11.66 12.00
N HIS A 184 -9.29 -11.07 10.81
CA HIS A 184 -9.70 -11.81 9.63
C HIS A 184 -8.55 -12.61 9.04
N ASN A 185 -8.82 -13.88 8.72
CA ASN A 185 -7.84 -14.78 8.11
C ASN A 185 -7.42 -14.35 6.70
N HIS A 186 -6.22 -14.74 6.31
CA HIS A 186 -5.70 -14.51 4.97
C HIS A 186 -6.35 -15.39 3.90
N SER A 187 -6.66 -14.79 2.76
CA SER A 187 -6.71 -15.48 1.46
C SER A 187 -6.26 -14.51 0.38
N CYS A 188 -5.43 -14.94 -0.57
CA CYS A 188 -5.14 -14.08 -1.73
C CYS A 188 -6.38 -13.95 -2.64
N ALA A 189 -7.22 -14.98 -2.69
CA ALA A 189 -8.57 -14.91 -3.24
C ALA A 189 -9.54 -14.51 -2.11
N SER A 190 -9.34 -13.31 -1.55
CA SER A 190 -10.11 -12.85 -0.39
C SER A 190 -11.58 -12.63 -0.71
N THR A 191 -12.45 -12.84 0.27
CA THR A 191 -13.89 -12.56 0.16
C THR A 191 -14.23 -11.08 0.44
N SER A 192 -13.24 -10.32 0.90
CA SER A 192 -13.41 -8.91 1.21
C SER A 192 -12.20 -8.07 0.80
N HIS A 193 -12.44 -6.76 0.67
CA HIS A 193 -11.47 -5.72 0.39
C HIS A 193 -11.34 -4.81 1.62
N VAL A 194 -10.09 -4.43 1.88
CA VAL A 194 -9.71 -3.45 2.90
C VAL A 194 -9.38 -2.17 2.14
N VAL A 195 -10.17 -1.12 2.36
CA VAL A 195 -9.98 0.20 1.74
C VAL A 195 -10.03 1.28 2.82
N PHE A 196 -9.45 2.45 2.55
CA PHE A 196 -9.29 3.49 3.56
C PHE A 196 -9.87 4.83 3.12
N GLU A 197 -10.42 5.57 4.09
CA GLU A 197 -10.67 7.00 3.97
C GLU A 197 -9.95 7.72 5.10
N GLY A 198 -8.90 8.47 4.75
CA GLY A 198 -7.93 8.93 5.75
C GLY A 198 -7.29 7.72 6.44
N ASN A 199 -7.38 7.66 7.77
CA ASN A 199 -6.96 6.48 8.53
C ASN A 199 -8.13 5.59 8.97
N GLN A 200 -9.37 5.83 8.56
CA GLN A 200 -10.47 4.91 8.82
C GLN A 200 -10.43 3.76 7.82
N VAL A 201 -10.53 2.53 8.31
CA VAL A 201 -10.62 1.34 7.45
C VAL A 201 -12.07 0.95 7.22
N PHE A 202 -12.36 0.48 6.01
CA PHE A 202 -13.66 -0.02 5.56
C PHE A 202 -13.49 -1.45 5.07
N LEU A 203 -14.27 -2.38 5.64
CA LEU A 203 -14.34 -3.75 5.18
C LEU A 203 -15.47 -3.89 4.16
N ARG A 204 -15.11 -4.24 2.92
CA ARG A 204 -16.01 -4.26 1.76
C ARG A 204 -16.16 -5.67 1.24
N THR A 205 -17.38 -6.17 1.04
CA THR A 205 -17.61 -7.54 0.55
C THR A 205 -18.91 -7.65 -0.27
N ASN A 206 -19.08 -8.74 -1.01
CA ASN A 206 -20.33 -9.04 -1.72
C ASN A 206 -21.45 -9.54 -0.80
N GLN A 207 -21.14 -9.90 0.44
CA GLN A 207 -22.11 -10.25 1.46
C GLN A 207 -22.71 -8.98 2.08
N GLU A 208 -24.02 -8.96 2.30
CA GLU A 208 -24.71 -7.80 2.88
C GLU A 208 -24.43 -7.66 4.38
N GLU A 209 -24.30 -8.79 5.06
CA GLU A 209 -24.03 -8.85 6.49
C GLU A 209 -22.56 -9.15 6.78
N TYR A 210 -22.10 -8.68 7.94
CA TYR A 210 -20.78 -9.00 8.45
C TYR A 210 -20.70 -10.48 8.87
N SER A 211 -19.56 -11.11 8.57
CA SER A 211 -19.21 -12.45 9.07
C SER A 211 -17.76 -12.49 9.53
N LYS A 212 -17.49 -13.23 10.62
CA LYS A 212 -16.13 -13.49 11.11
C LYS A 212 -15.32 -14.37 10.13
N GLU A 213 -16.00 -15.12 9.26
CA GLU A 213 -15.40 -15.98 8.24
C GLU A 213 -14.94 -15.21 6.98
N LEU A 214 -15.18 -13.89 6.93
CA LEU A 214 -14.61 -13.07 5.87
C LEU A 214 -13.08 -13.17 5.89
N THR A 215 -12.49 -13.23 4.71
CA THR A 215 -11.02 -13.25 4.52
C THR A 215 -10.57 -11.97 3.83
N ILE A 216 -9.34 -11.56 4.14
CA ILE A 216 -8.67 -10.40 3.54
C ILE A 216 -7.32 -10.82 2.92
N SER A 217 -6.81 -10.04 1.98
CA SER A 217 -5.44 -10.26 1.47
C SER A 217 -4.45 -9.45 2.32
N TYR A 218 -3.41 -10.10 2.81
CA TYR A 218 -2.32 -9.46 3.58
C TYR A 218 -1.19 -8.96 2.67
N VAL A 219 -1.25 -9.32 1.39
CA VAL A 219 -0.21 -9.05 0.41
C VAL A 219 -0.86 -8.56 -0.89
N SER A 220 -0.12 -7.80 -1.68
CA SER A 220 -0.55 -7.40 -3.01
C SER A 220 -0.89 -8.62 -3.87
N ARG A 221 -2.10 -8.63 -4.43
CA ARG A 221 -2.55 -9.68 -5.36
C ARG A 221 -1.91 -9.53 -6.74
N MET A 222 -1.25 -8.42 -7.01
CA MET A 222 -0.47 -8.27 -8.25
C MET A 222 0.75 -9.17 -8.28
N LEU A 223 1.33 -9.52 -7.12
CA LEU A 223 2.57 -10.30 -7.06
C LEU A 223 2.37 -11.76 -7.54
N PRO A 224 3.43 -12.39 -8.07
CA PRO A 224 3.44 -13.83 -8.36
C PRO A 224 3.19 -14.67 -7.10
N THR A 225 2.72 -15.91 -7.26
CA THR A 225 2.45 -16.79 -6.10
C THR A 225 3.68 -17.03 -5.23
N SER A 226 4.88 -17.12 -5.81
CA SER A 226 6.13 -17.29 -5.05
C SER A 226 6.36 -16.14 -4.08
N GLU A 227 6.24 -14.89 -4.56
CA GLU A 227 6.47 -13.70 -3.75
C GLU A 227 5.36 -13.51 -2.73
N ARG A 228 4.08 -13.73 -3.10
CA ARG A 228 2.97 -13.71 -2.14
C ARG A 228 3.20 -14.68 -0.99
N ARG A 229 3.55 -15.94 -1.28
CA ARG A 229 3.82 -16.97 -0.26
C ARG A 229 5.06 -16.62 0.57
N LYS A 230 6.10 -16.05 -0.03
CA LYS A 230 7.30 -15.59 0.67
C LYS A 230 6.96 -14.50 1.69
N THR A 231 6.23 -13.46 1.29
CA THR A 231 5.80 -12.38 2.19
C THR A 231 4.94 -12.91 3.33
N ILE A 232 3.91 -13.71 3.03
CA ILE A 232 3.00 -14.25 4.04
C ILE A 232 3.73 -15.16 5.02
N ARG A 233 4.59 -16.06 4.52
CA ARG A 233 5.35 -16.98 5.38
C ARG A 233 6.34 -16.24 6.28
N GLY A 234 6.93 -15.14 5.79
CA GLY A 234 7.89 -14.34 6.55
C GLY A 234 7.31 -13.67 7.79
N VAL A 235 6.00 -13.38 7.80
CA VAL A 235 5.32 -12.69 8.92
C VAL A 235 4.40 -13.63 9.70
N HIS A 236 3.65 -14.48 9.00
CA HIS A 236 2.57 -15.30 9.56
C HIS A 236 2.90 -16.80 9.60
N PHE A 237 4.12 -17.19 9.18
CA PHE A 237 4.62 -18.57 9.26
C PHE A 237 3.70 -19.62 8.61
N LEU A 238 2.91 -19.20 7.62
CA LEU A 238 1.95 -20.06 6.91
C LEU A 238 2.18 -20.01 5.40
N THR A 239 1.66 -21.03 4.71
CA THR A 239 1.68 -21.09 3.24
C THR A 239 0.26 -21.07 2.70
N CYS A 240 -0.11 -20.00 1.97
CA CYS A 240 -1.45 -19.90 1.40
C CYS A 240 -1.68 -20.94 0.28
N GLN A 241 -2.86 -21.58 0.33
CA GLN A 241 -3.32 -22.61 -0.61
C GLN A 241 -4.69 -22.25 -1.24
N CYS A 242 -5.04 -20.96 -1.29
CA CYS A 242 -6.30 -20.52 -1.92
C CYS A 242 -6.30 -20.74 -3.45
N GLU A 243 -7.46 -20.59 -4.08
CA GLU A 243 -7.62 -20.79 -5.53
C GLU A 243 -6.70 -19.91 -6.39
N MET A 244 -6.44 -18.66 -5.97
CA MET A 244 -5.48 -17.80 -6.67
C MET A 244 -4.03 -18.29 -6.56
N CYS A 245 -3.67 -19.06 -5.53
CA CYS A 245 -2.35 -19.68 -5.41
C CYS A 245 -2.26 -21.04 -6.11
N LYS A 246 -3.39 -21.61 -6.55
CA LYS A 246 -3.47 -22.83 -7.37
C LYS A 246 -3.58 -22.53 -8.87
N ASN A 247 -3.92 -21.29 -9.24
CA ASN A 247 -4.03 -20.86 -10.62
C ASN A 247 -2.63 -20.62 -11.23
N GLU A 248 -2.07 -21.64 -11.86
CA GLU A 248 -0.76 -21.57 -12.53
C GLU A 248 -0.78 -20.63 -13.74
N GLU A 249 -1.88 -20.57 -14.48
CA GLU A 249 -1.99 -19.69 -15.66
C GLU A 249 -1.81 -18.22 -15.28
N LEU A 250 -2.31 -17.81 -14.12
CA LEU A 250 -2.18 -16.44 -13.60
C LEU A 250 -0.70 -16.04 -13.44
N ASP A 251 0.15 -16.95 -12.98
CA ASP A 251 1.58 -16.71 -12.85
C ASP A 251 2.30 -16.84 -14.19
N LEU A 252 1.92 -17.78 -15.06
CA LEU A 252 2.48 -17.89 -16.41
C LEU A 252 2.27 -16.61 -17.22
N ILE A 253 1.11 -15.97 -17.11
CA ILE A 253 0.84 -14.65 -17.72
C ILE A 253 1.65 -13.56 -17.01
N GLY A 254 1.58 -13.53 -15.67
CA GLY A 254 2.25 -12.50 -14.87
C GLY A 254 3.79 -12.50 -14.97
N LEU A 255 4.38 -13.63 -15.37
CA LEU A 255 5.82 -13.84 -15.55
C LEU A 255 6.20 -13.97 -17.03
N SER A 256 5.31 -13.62 -17.96
CA SER A 256 5.52 -13.83 -19.39
C SER A 256 6.56 -12.89 -20.00
N SER A 257 7.21 -13.37 -21.06
CA SER A 257 8.17 -12.61 -21.86
C SER A 257 7.54 -12.11 -23.15
N LYS A 258 8.07 -11.00 -23.69
CA LYS A 258 7.61 -10.47 -24.98
C LYS A 258 8.09 -11.36 -26.12
N CYS A 259 7.23 -11.57 -27.12
CA CYS A 259 7.66 -12.25 -28.34
C CYS A 259 8.65 -11.37 -29.13
N ARG A 260 9.80 -11.92 -29.52
CA ARG A 260 10.81 -11.23 -30.33
C ARG A 260 10.63 -11.41 -31.84
N THR A 261 9.54 -12.04 -32.27
CA THR A 261 9.23 -12.14 -33.69
C THR A 261 8.89 -10.74 -34.23
N LYS A 262 9.52 -10.34 -35.33
CA LYS A 262 9.26 -9.05 -35.97
C LYS A 262 7.76 -8.82 -36.17
N ASN A 263 7.26 -7.65 -35.77
CA ASN A 263 5.86 -7.23 -35.83
C ASN A 263 4.87 -8.11 -35.03
N CYS A 264 5.35 -8.99 -34.15
CA CYS A 264 4.48 -9.76 -33.27
C CYS A 264 4.18 -8.97 -31.99
N THR A 265 2.90 -8.83 -31.66
CA THR A 265 2.42 -8.24 -30.40
C THR A 265 2.12 -9.29 -29.33
N GLY A 266 2.40 -10.56 -29.62
CA GLY A 266 2.17 -11.65 -28.69
C GLY A 266 3.23 -11.75 -27.59
N PHE A 267 2.97 -12.65 -26.66
CA PHE A 267 3.84 -12.94 -25.52
C PHE A 267 3.97 -14.45 -25.34
N VAL A 268 4.97 -14.87 -24.57
CA VAL A 268 5.24 -16.29 -24.29
C VAL A 268 5.10 -16.53 -22.79
N LYS A 269 4.16 -17.42 -22.45
CA LYS A 269 3.91 -17.86 -21.07
C LYS A 269 4.72 -19.13 -20.82
N GLY A 270 5.55 -19.13 -19.77
CA GLY A 270 6.39 -20.29 -19.47
C GLY A 270 7.36 -20.62 -20.61
N SER A 271 7.53 -21.93 -20.85
CA SER A 271 8.34 -22.47 -21.96
C SER A 271 7.52 -22.78 -23.21
N GLY A 272 6.31 -22.25 -23.31
CA GLY A 272 5.39 -22.52 -24.42
C GLY A 272 5.69 -21.71 -25.68
N ASN A 273 4.68 -21.63 -26.55
CA ASN A 273 4.75 -20.88 -27.79
C ASN A 273 4.14 -19.49 -27.60
N CYS A 274 4.49 -18.57 -28.49
CA CYS A 274 3.89 -17.24 -28.53
C CYS A 274 2.37 -17.33 -28.74
N SER A 275 1.62 -16.54 -27.97
CA SER A 275 0.17 -16.44 -28.02
C SER A 275 -0.42 -15.94 -29.35
N VAL A 276 0.41 -15.47 -30.30
CA VAL A 276 -0.03 -14.91 -31.58
C VAL A 276 0.65 -15.60 -32.76
N CYS A 277 1.98 -15.65 -32.78
CA CYS A 277 2.71 -16.22 -33.92
C CYS A 277 3.10 -17.69 -33.75
N GLU A 278 2.78 -18.30 -32.61
CA GLU A 278 3.04 -19.71 -32.28
C GLU A 278 4.52 -20.15 -32.35
N LYS A 279 5.46 -19.21 -32.50
CA LYS A 279 6.89 -19.49 -32.43
C LYS A 279 7.33 -19.72 -31.00
N LEU A 280 8.39 -20.52 -30.84
CA LEU A 280 8.99 -20.83 -29.54
C LEU A 280 9.47 -19.57 -28.81
N ALA A 281 9.53 -19.69 -27.48
CA ALA A 281 10.17 -18.70 -26.63
C ALA A 281 11.58 -18.38 -27.12
N PHE A 282 11.87 -17.10 -27.35
CA PHE A 282 13.25 -16.66 -27.56
C PHE A 282 14.05 -16.71 -26.25
N LEU A 283 13.38 -16.38 -25.13
CA LEU A 283 13.96 -16.26 -23.81
C LEU A 283 13.52 -17.47 -22.95
N PRO A 284 14.44 -18.15 -22.23
CA PRO A 284 14.08 -19.16 -21.25
C PRO A 284 13.18 -18.58 -20.15
N PHE A 285 12.27 -19.40 -19.61
CA PHE A 285 11.30 -18.93 -18.62
C PHE A 285 11.97 -18.44 -17.34
N GLU A 286 13.03 -19.11 -16.89
CA GLU A 286 13.80 -18.75 -15.70
C GLU A 286 14.40 -17.34 -15.82
N GLN A 287 14.82 -16.94 -17.03
CA GLN A 287 15.32 -15.58 -17.27
C GLN A 287 14.19 -14.55 -17.20
N SER A 288 13.00 -14.88 -17.71
CA SER A 288 11.81 -14.02 -17.55
C SER A 288 11.46 -13.82 -16.08
N ILE A 289 11.49 -14.90 -15.27
CA ILE A 289 11.29 -14.83 -13.82
C ILE A 289 12.35 -13.92 -13.19
N HIS A 290 13.63 -14.15 -13.47
CA HIS A 290 14.72 -13.37 -12.90
C HIS A 290 14.58 -11.87 -13.24
N SER A 291 14.34 -11.53 -14.50
CA SER A 291 14.10 -10.13 -14.91
C SER A 291 12.87 -9.53 -14.25
N THR A 292 11.81 -10.31 -14.07
CA THR A 292 10.60 -9.84 -13.37
C THR A 292 10.91 -9.51 -11.91
N LEU A 293 11.56 -10.42 -11.18
CA LEU A 293 11.90 -10.22 -9.77
C LEU A 293 12.88 -9.07 -9.57
N ASN A 294 13.87 -8.94 -10.44
CA ASN A 294 14.82 -7.83 -10.39
C ASN A 294 14.13 -6.48 -10.60
N LEU A 295 13.19 -6.38 -11.55
CA LEU A 295 12.45 -5.14 -11.76
C LEU A 295 11.51 -4.81 -10.59
N LEU A 296 10.84 -5.82 -10.00
CA LEU A 296 10.03 -5.63 -8.80
C LEU A 296 10.86 -5.10 -7.63
N ASP A 297 12.06 -5.65 -7.40
CA ASP A 297 12.98 -5.20 -6.35
C ASP A 297 13.45 -3.75 -6.56
N ILE A 298 13.78 -3.37 -7.81
CA ILE A 298 14.11 -1.99 -8.16
C ILE A 298 12.95 -1.04 -7.83
N ILE A 299 11.71 -1.40 -8.20
CA ILE A 299 10.52 -0.57 -7.95
C ILE A 299 10.26 -0.44 -6.44
N GLU A 300 10.32 -1.55 -5.70
CA GLU A 300 10.07 -1.56 -4.25
C GLU A 300 11.09 -0.71 -3.46
N ASN A 301 12.33 -0.66 -3.94
CA ASN A 301 13.42 0.05 -3.28
C ASN A 301 13.77 1.42 -3.90
N LEU A 302 12.95 1.91 -4.84
CA LEU A 302 13.18 3.13 -5.61
C LEU A 302 13.45 4.35 -4.71
N HIS A 303 12.58 4.60 -3.73
CA HIS A 303 12.67 5.75 -2.82
C HIS A 303 13.54 5.51 -1.58
N LYS A 304 13.92 4.26 -1.31
CA LYS A 304 14.86 3.95 -0.22
C LYS A 304 16.31 4.28 -0.60
N THR A 305 16.61 4.15 -1.90
CA THR A 305 17.98 4.26 -2.42
C THR A 305 18.25 5.58 -3.13
N ASN A 306 17.21 6.36 -3.44
CA ASN A 306 17.35 7.57 -4.26
C ASN A 306 16.52 8.73 -3.69
N GLN A 307 17.04 9.95 -3.88
CA GLN A 307 16.30 11.19 -3.72
C GLN A 307 16.08 11.79 -5.10
N PHE A 308 14.90 11.58 -5.67
CA PHE A 308 14.54 12.11 -6.97
C PHE A 308 13.64 13.34 -6.83
N THR A 309 13.85 14.31 -7.70
CA THR A 309 12.75 15.18 -8.13
C THR A 309 11.78 14.37 -9.01
N THR A 310 10.51 14.77 -9.08
CA THR A 310 9.49 14.09 -9.91
C THR A 310 9.93 13.91 -11.38
N VAL A 311 10.67 14.88 -11.92
CA VAL A 311 11.20 14.84 -13.31
C VAL A 311 12.29 13.77 -13.45
N GLN A 312 13.23 13.70 -12.50
CA GLN A 312 14.29 12.69 -12.51
C GLN A 312 13.73 11.29 -12.33
N GLU A 313 12.74 11.14 -11.44
CA GLU A 313 12.05 9.87 -11.22
C GLU A 313 11.36 9.39 -12.49
N LEU A 314 10.58 10.25 -13.16
CA LEU A 314 9.92 9.88 -14.40
C LEU A 314 10.93 9.46 -15.48
N ALA A 315 12.01 10.22 -15.66
CA ALA A 315 13.04 9.88 -16.64
C ALA A 315 13.70 8.52 -16.34
N TYR A 316 13.97 8.24 -15.07
CA TYR A 316 14.50 6.95 -14.62
C TYR A 316 13.53 5.80 -14.89
N LEU A 317 12.25 5.96 -14.55
CA LEU A 317 11.21 4.95 -14.78
C LEU A 317 10.98 4.71 -16.29
N GLN A 318 11.00 5.75 -17.11
CA GLN A 318 10.89 5.63 -18.57
C GLN A 318 12.08 4.89 -19.17
N LYS A 319 13.29 5.14 -18.65
CA LYS A 319 14.48 4.38 -19.05
C LYS A 319 14.37 2.90 -18.67
N LEU A 320 13.99 2.59 -17.42
CA LEU A 320 13.70 1.21 -17.01
C LEU A 320 12.66 0.57 -17.92
N ARG A 321 11.62 1.30 -18.29
CA ARG A 321 10.58 0.77 -19.18
C ARG A 321 11.15 0.44 -20.56
N ALA A 322 12.01 1.29 -21.10
CA ALA A 322 12.69 1.04 -22.37
C ALA A 322 13.65 -0.16 -22.29
N ASP A 323 14.33 -0.37 -21.18
CA ASP A 323 15.27 -1.48 -21.00
C ASP A 323 14.55 -2.84 -20.86
N TYR A 324 13.39 -2.87 -20.21
CA TYR A 324 12.64 -4.11 -19.95
C TYR A 324 11.57 -4.43 -21.00
N GLN A 325 11.13 -3.47 -21.81
CA GLN A 325 10.04 -3.69 -22.79
C GLN A 325 10.37 -4.70 -23.89
N ASP A 326 11.64 -5.04 -24.11
CA ASP A 326 12.06 -6.03 -25.11
C ASP A 326 12.37 -7.41 -24.50
N ILE A 327 12.14 -7.53 -23.19
CA ILE A 327 12.33 -8.75 -22.40
C ILE A 327 10.98 -9.23 -21.89
N LEU A 328 10.28 -8.39 -21.15
CA LEU A 328 9.04 -8.73 -20.46
C LEU A 328 7.81 -8.30 -21.27
N ALA A 329 6.75 -9.10 -21.22
CA ALA A 329 5.49 -8.79 -21.89
C ALA A 329 4.74 -7.62 -21.22
N GLU A 330 3.82 -6.97 -21.93
CA GLU A 330 2.99 -5.90 -21.35
C GLU A 330 2.08 -6.37 -20.21
N CYS A 331 1.71 -7.65 -20.20
CA CYS A 331 0.92 -8.28 -19.14
C CYS A 331 1.77 -8.78 -17.96
N ASN A 332 3.10 -8.66 -18.04
CA ASN A 332 4.00 -9.03 -16.96
C ASN A 332 3.79 -8.11 -15.73
N VAL A 333 3.72 -8.68 -14.53
CA VAL A 333 3.36 -7.94 -13.32
C VAL A 333 4.34 -6.83 -12.97
N ALA A 334 5.63 -6.98 -13.28
CA ALA A 334 6.62 -5.94 -13.04
C ALA A 334 6.46 -4.78 -14.03
N ILE A 335 6.13 -5.07 -15.30
CA ILE A 335 5.78 -4.04 -16.29
C ILE A 335 4.52 -3.29 -15.90
N LEU A 336 3.51 -4.00 -15.39
CA LEU A 336 2.27 -3.39 -14.90
C LEU A 336 2.51 -2.45 -13.72
N GLN A 337 3.34 -2.84 -12.75
CA GLN A 337 3.73 -1.96 -11.66
C GLN A 337 4.55 -0.77 -12.14
N LEU A 338 5.49 -0.97 -13.06
CA LEU A 338 6.28 0.11 -13.65
C LEU A 338 5.40 1.13 -14.39
N ASP A 339 4.45 0.67 -15.20
CA ASP A 339 3.51 1.53 -15.93
C ASP A 339 2.58 2.30 -14.97
N GLU A 340 2.23 1.73 -13.81
CA GLU A 340 1.51 2.43 -12.75
C GLU A 340 2.35 3.58 -12.15
N GLN A 341 3.63 3.33 -11.85
CA GLN A 341 4.56 4.36 -11.34
C GLN A 341 4.74 5.49 -12.35
N ILE A 342 4.99 5.16 -13.63
CA ILE A 342 5.13 6.14 -14.71
C ILE A 342 3.87 7.02 -14.80
N ALA A 343 2.68 6.42 -14.74
CA ALA A 343 1.43 7.17 -14.78
C ALA A 343 1.29 8.09 -13.57
N TYR A 344 1.64 7.63 -12.37
CA TYR A 344 1.60 8.44 -11.16
C TYR A 344 2.54 9.65 -11.23
N CYS A 345 3.82 9.44 -11.57
CA CYS A 345 4.80 10.53 -11.73
C CYS A 345 4.32 11.53 -12.81
N SER A 346 3.87 11.02 -13.96
CA SER A 346 3.36 11.85 -15.06
C SER A 346 2.15 12.69 -14.64
N SER A 347 1.28 12.16 -13.78
CA SER A 347 0.11 12.88 -13.27
C SER A 347 0.44 14.01 -12.30
N SER A 348 1.64 13.98 -11.71
CA SER A 348 2.10 14.91 -10.68
C SER A 348 3.03 15.99 -11.22
N LEU A 349 3.38 15.96 -12.52
CA LEU A 349 4.23 16.96 -13.15
C LEU A 349 3.49 18.28 -13.42
N GLU A 350 4.22 19.38 -13.23
CA GLU A 350 3.74 20.72 -13.58
C GLU A 350 3.54 20.88 -15.08
N ASN A 351 4.56 20.53 -15.88
CA ASN A 351 4.53 20.55 -17.33
C ASN A 351 4.46 19.11 -17.89
N VAL A 352 3.48 18.86 -18.74
CA VAL A 352 3.20 17.55 -19.36
C VAL A 352 3.17 17.59 -20.89
N ASN A 353 3.59 18.71 -21.50
CA ASN A 353 3.43 18.94 -22.94
C ASN A 353 4.19 17.93 -23.82
N ASP A 354 5.32 17.41 -23.32
CA ASP A 354 6.15 16.43 -24.04
C ASP A 354 5.73 14.97 -23.76
N LEU A 355 4.65 14.75 -23.03
CA LEU A 355 4.18 13.42 -22.64
C LEU A 355 2.94 13.00 -23.43
N ASP A 356 2.96 11.77 -23.95
CA ASP A 356 1.77 11.10 -24.45
C ASP A 356 0.92 10.57 -23.28
N LEU A 357 0.16 11.48 -22.67
CA LEU A 357 -0.73 11.17 -21.56
C LEU A 357 -1.88 10.23 -21.93
N ASP A 358 -2.30 10.18 -23.20
CA ASP A 358 -3.34 9.25 -23.68
C ASP A 358 -2.82 7.81 -23.57
N LEU A 359 -1.61 7.57 -24.09
CA LEU A 359 -0.93 6.28 -23.97
C LEU A 359 -0.61 5.93 -22.52
N ILE A 360 -0.03 6.85 -21.75
CA ILE A 360 0.35 6.62 -20.34
C ILE A 360 -0.87 6.28 -19.48
N ALA A 361 -1.98 7.01 -19.66
CA ALA A 361 -3.20 6.78 -18.89
C ALA A 361 -3.75 5.36 -19.05
N GLY A 362 -3.81 4.86 -20.30
CA GLY A 362 -4.40 3.57 -20.63
C GLY A 362 -3.47 2.36 -20.51
N ARG A 363 -2.14 2.54 -20.54
CA ARG A 363 -1.17 1.42 -20.64
C ARG A 363 -1.33 0.37 -19.54
N GLY A 364 -1.46 -0.90 -19.92
CA GLY A 364 -1.58 -2.02 -18.99
C GLY A 364 -2.90 -2.11 -18.21
N SER A 365 -3.80 -1.12 -18.31
CA SER A 365 -5.05 -1.10 -17.52
C SER A 365 -5.96 -2.31 -17.80
N GLU A 366 -6.04 -2.76 -19.06
CA GLU A 366 -6.79 -3.97 -19.42
C GLU A 366 -6.17 -5.25 -18.82
N HIS A 367 -4.84 -5.30 -18.67
CA HIS A 367 -4.15 -6.43 -18.04
C HIS A 367 -4.36 -6.44 -16.52
N PHE A 368 -4.38 -5.28 -15.86
CA PHE A 368 -4.80 -5.17 -14.45
C PHE A 368 -6.21 -5.73 -14.25
N ILE A 369 -7.17 -5.31 -15.09
CA ILE A 369 -8.55 -5.78 -15.04
C ILE A 369 -8.63 -7.29 -15.29
N THR A 370 -7.92 -7.79 -16.32
CA THR A 370 -7.89 -9.22 -16.65
C THR A 370 -7.33 -10.05 -15.50
N ARG A 371 -6.32 -9.55 -14.78
CA ARG A 371 -5.66 -10.27 -13.68
C ARG A 371 -6.51 -10.33 -12.42
N LEU A 372 -7.15 -9.23 -12.02
CA LEU A 372 -7.79 -9.09 -10.69
C LEU A 372 -9.30 -8.87 -10.72
N GLY A 373 -9.87 -8.59 -11.89
CA GLY A 373 -11.26 -8.22 -12.07
C GLY A 373 -11.55 -6.75 -11.76
N ILE A 374 -12.60 -6.22 -12.39
CA ILE A 374 -13.14 -4.90 -12.06
C ILE A 374 -13.63 -4.90 -10.60
N GLY A 375 -13.39 -3.81 -9.86
CA GLY A 375 -13.73 -3.71 -8.45
C GLY A 375 -12.68 -4.22 -7.47
N ALA A 376 -11.54 -4.73 -7.95
CA ALA A 376 -10.35 -4.88 -7.12
C ALA A 376 -9.78 -3.50 -6.72
N PRO A 377 -9.36 -3.28 -5.45
CA PRO A 377 -8.73 -2.02 -5.03
C PRO A 377 -7.51 -1.64 -5.87
N GLU A 378 -6.65 -2.62 -6.21
CA GLU A 378 -5.46 -2.40 -7.05
C GLU A 378 -5.83 -1.95 -8.47
N VAL A 379 -6.91 -2.50 -9.04
CA VAL A 379 -7.44 -2.07 -10.34
C VAL A 379 -8.03 -0.67 -10.24
N THR A 380 -8.77 -0.39 -9.17
CA THR A 380 -9.33 0.95 -8.91
C THR A 380 -8.22 2.00 -8.84
N ARG A 381 -7.14 1.72 -8.10
CA ARG A 381 -5.97 2.60 -7.99
C ARG A 381 -5.34 2.87 -9.37
N ARG A 382 -5.04 1.81 -10.15
CA ARG A 382 -4.46 1.99 -11.49
C ARG A 382 -5.34 2.84 -12.41
N LEU A 383 -6.65 2.59 -12.39
CA LEU A 383 -7.61 3.35 -13.20
C LEU A 383 -7.75 4.80 -12.72
N TYR A 384 -7.74 5.03 -11.41
CA TYR A 384 -7.76 6.36 -10.81
C TYR A 384 -6.53 7.18 -11.24
N ILE A 385 -5.33 6.60 -11.15
CA ILE A 385 -4.09 7.24 -11.61
C ILE A 385 -4.16 7.57 -13.11
N GLY A 386 -4.69 6.64 -13.92
CA GLY A 386 -4.95 6.91 -15.34
C GLY A 386 -5.90 8.09 -15.55
N CYS A 387 -6.97 8.19 -14.76
CA CYS A 387 -7.90 9.33 -14.78
C CYS A 387 -7.24 10.64 -14.35
N LYS A 388 -6.28 10.60 -13.43
CA LYS A 388 -5.47 11.78 -13.07
C LYS A 388 -4.65 12.26 -14.26
N CYS A 389 -4.02 11.38 -15.04
CA CYS A 389 -3.39 11.77 -16.31
C CYS A 389 -4.40 12.38 -17.29
N ILE A 390 -5.58 11.75 -17.47
CA ILE A 390 -6.64 12.26 -18.37
C ILE A 390 -7.13 13.65 -17.95
N SER A 391 -7.19 13.94 -16.65
CA SER A 391 -7.60 15.25 -16.13
C SER A 391 -6.68 16.40 -16.58
N ARG A 392 -5.44 16.09 -16.99
CA ARG A 392 -4.46 17.04 -17.53
C ARG A 392 -4.59 17.23 -19.04
N ILE A 393 -5.41 16.42 -19.71
CA ILE A 393 -5.71 16.53 -21.14
C ILE A 393 -6.98 17.36 -21.32
N SER A 394 -6.91 18.37 -22.19
CA SER A 394 -8.08 19.17 -22.57
C SER A 394 -9.24 18.27 -23.00
N PRO A 395 -10.48 18.50 -22.53
CA PRO A 395 -11.64 17.67 -22.87
C PRO A 395 -11.82 17.43 -24.38
N SER A 396 -11.51 18.42 -25.23
CA SER A 396 -11.63 18.31 -26.69
C SER A 396 -10.59 17.39 -27.34
N LYS A 397 -9.52 17.04 -26.63
CA LYS A 397 -8.43 16.16 -27.11
C LYS A 397 -8.54 14.73 -26.55
N ARG A 398 -9.54 14.43 -25.72
CA ARG A 398 -9.67 13.10 -25.09
C ARG A 398 -10.17 12.08 -26.12
N SER A 399 -9.43 10.98 -26.31
CA SER A 399 -9.84 9.91 -27.21
C SER A 399 -11.05 9.12 -26.65
N VAL A 400 -11.77 8.40 -27.52
CA VAL A 400 -12.87 7.51 -27.11
C VAL A 400 -12.39 6.45 -26.10
N LYS A 401 -11.14 6.01 -26.22
CA LYS A 401 -10.52 5.05 -25.29
C LYS A 401 -10.41 5.63 -23.88
N LEU A 402 -10.08 6.90 -23.73
CA LEU A 402 -10.02 7.55 -22.41
C LEU A 402 -11.38 7.69 -21.75
N VAL A 403 -12.42 8.03 -22.52
CA VAL A 403 -13.78 8.10 -22.00
C VAL A 403 -14.23 6.73 -21.47
N LYS A 404 -13.85 5.64 -22.15
CA LYS A 404 -14.08 4.28 -21.66
C LYS A 404 -13.32 4.00 -20.37
N LEU A 405 -12.06 4.46 -20.26
CA LEU A 405 -11.24 4.30 -19.05
C LEU A 405 -11.88 4.98 -17.82
N ILE A 406 -12.40 6.20 -17.98
CA ILE A 406 -13.10 6.92 -16.90
C ILE A 406 -14.32 6.12 -16.43
N LYS A 407 -15.13 5.60 -17.36
CA LYS A 407 -16.30 4.77 -17.02
C LYS A 407 -15.90 3.52 -16.24
N LEU A 408 -14.85 2.81 -16.66
CA LEU A 408 -14.31 1.66 -15.93
C LEU A 408 -13.79 2.06 -14.54
N ALA A 409 -13.15 3.23 -14.40
CA ALA A 409 -12.69 3.72 -13.11
C ALA A 409 -13.86 3.98 -12.15
N ILE A 410 -14.94 4.61 -12.64
CA ILE A 410 -16.16 4.85 -11.86
C ILE A 410 -16.79 3.52 -11.42
N GLU A 411 -16.97 2.58 -12.35
CA GLU A 411 -17.53 1.26 -12.03
C GLU A 411 -16.68 0.52 -10.99
N SER A 412 -15.36 0.46 -11.20
CA SER A 412 -14.42 -0.20 -10.29
C SER A 412 -14.47 0.42 -8.90
N SER A 413 -14.45 1.75 -8.80
CA SER A 413 -14.48 2.48 -7.52
C SER A 413 -15.78 2.31 -6.74
N ILE A 414 -16.93 2.24 -7.42
CA ILE A 414 -18.22 1.94 -6.79
C ILE A 414 -18.20 0.54 -6.16
N ILE A 415 -17.64 -0.44 -6.87
CA ILE A 415 -17.55 -1.81 -6.36
C ILE A 415 -16.59 -1.86 -5.16
N SER A 416 -15.34 -1.42 -5.33
CA SER A 416 -14.29 -1.51 -4.30
C SER A 416 -14.57 -0.60 -3.10
N HIS A 417 -14.75 0.71 -3.32
CA HIS A 417 -14.78 1.72 -2.25
C HIS A 417 -16.20 2.16 -1.87
N GLY A 418 -17.15 2.01 -2.78
CA GLY A 418 -18.54 2.41 -2.58
C GLY A 418 -18.88 3.77 -3.19
N THR A 419 -20.19 3.99 -3.35
CA THR A 419 -20.80 5.12 -4.06
C THR A 419 -20.38 6.50 -3.54
N HIS A 420 -20.14 6.63 -2.23
CA HIS A 420 -19.91 7.91 -1.56
C HIS A 420 -18.45 8.16 -1.20
N HIS A 421 -17.55 7.23 -1.53
CA HIS A 421 -16.13 7.40 -1.24
C HIS A 421 -15.58 8.61 -2.00
N SER A 422 -14.67 9.36 -1.38
CA SER A 422 -14.05 10.56 -1.97
C SER A 422 -13.48 10.33 -3.38
N ILE A 423 -12.83 9.19 -3.60
CA ILE A 423 -12.31 8.76 -4.92
C ILE A 423 -13.42 8.55 -5.94
N THR A 424 -14.50 7.86 -5.56
CA THR A 424 -15.65 7.63 -6.44
C THR A 424 -16.31 8.96 -6.83
N ASN A 425 -16.42 9.89 -5.89
CA ASN A 425 -16.96 11.23 -6.16
C ASN A 425 -16.05 12.01 -7.12
N TYR A 426 -14.73 11.98 -6.90
CA TYR A 426 -13.77 12.60 -7.82
C TYR A 426 -13.92 12.06 -9.25
N LEU A 427 -13.98 10.73 -9.41
CA LEU A 427 -14.07 10.09 -10.72
C LEU A 427 -15.38 10.41 -11.46
N ARG A 428 -16.49 10.59 -10.73
CA ARG A 428 -17.78 10.99 -11.32
C ARG A 428 -17.80 12.44 -11.79
N ASN A 429 -17.00 13.31 -11.18
CA ASN A 429 -16.94 14.73 -11.53
C ASN A 429 -16.04 15.00 -12.76
N LEU A 430 -15.13 14.08 -13.10
CA LEU A 430 -14.19 14.19 -14.22
C LEU A 430 -14.83 13.87 -15.57
#